data_AF-A0A1C5N3B4-F1
#
_entry.id   AF-A0A1C5N3B4-F1
#
_cell.length_a   1.000
_cell.length_b   1.000
_cell.length_c   1.000
_cell.angle_alpha   90.00
_cell.angle_beta   90.00
_cell.angle_gamma   90.00
#
_symmetry.space_group_name_H-M   'P 1'
#
loop_
_entity.id
_entity.type
_entity.pdbx_description
1 polymer ?
#
loop_
_entity_poly.entity_id
_entity_poly.type
_entity_poly.pdbx_seq_one_letter_code
_entity_poly.pdbx_strand_id
1 'polypeptide(L)'
;MKICLECGKKADANFCPDCGKPMTDFVGDVAMLAEENVIDNVTDNNYQIAGYSGPHENESVESMPGDTNLDFVTPENVQPPLKKKMNKKVIVIIAAIIVLAIIASIPIVIHLKDKQQKAEYVANLNAFVTTALQGATEAEDLCNLTKSVWHDAIYEDSDEETEKYVEGVEDFNEALLNLYLDDSTIETVSVIEDNQKKVEEYMKKLKNPPGEYAQYYSLAVEFYGKYKAFTDLAMDPEGSYNSYTDKVNDLDSEVAELYEKLNTMIPTISE
;
A
#
# COMPACT_ATOMS: atom_id res chain seq x y z
N MET A 1 -14.65 9.80 21.16
CA MET A 1 -13.21 9.51 21.04
C MET A 1 -12.69 10.16 19.78
N LYS A 2 -11.66 10.99 19.92
CA LYS A 2 -11.04 11.77 18.85
C LYS A 2 -9.61 11.30 18.62
N ILE A 3 -9.04 11.61 17.46
CA ILE A 3 -7.64 11.40 17.10
C ILE A 3 -6.98 12.74 16.77
N CYS A 4 -5.68 12.88 17.05
CA CYS A 4 -4.88 13.97 16.53
C CYS A 4 -4.15 13.49 15.28
N LEU A 5 -4.36 14.15 14.13
CA LEU A 5 -3.76 13.75 12.85
C LEU A 5 -2.22 13.86 12.88
N GLU A 6 -1.68 14.89 13.56
CA GLU A 6 -0.24 15.16 13.67
C GLU A 6 0.58 14.08 14.41
N CYS A 7 -0.04 13.34 15.33
CA CYS A 7 0.69 12.45 16.24
C CYS A 7 -0.02 11.11 16.53
N GLY A 8 -1.15 10.83 15.87
CA GLY A 8 -1.94 9.61 16.02
C GLY A 8 -2.60 9.40 17.39
N LYS A 9 -2.38 10.29 18.37
CA LYS A 9 -2.88 10.11 19.75
C LYS A 9 -4.40 10.16 19.80
N LYS A 10 -5.00 9.15 20.42
CA LYS A 10 -6.44 9.06 20.68
C LYS A 10 -6.78 9.54 22.09
N ALA A 11 -7.76 10.43 22.22
CA ALA A 11 -8.23 10.98 23.49
C ALA A 11 -9.69 11.44 23.37
N ASP A 12 -10.32 11.80 24.48
CA ASP A 12 -11.67 12.41 24.49
C ASP A 12 -11.57 13.89 24.91
N ALA A 13 -10.86 14.65 24.07
CA ALA A 13 -10.57 16.07 24.26
C ALA A 13 -10.65 16.81 22.92
N ASN A 14 -10.96 18.10 22.92
CA ASN A 14 -11.02 18.90 21.70
C ASN A 14 -9.64 19.33 21.17
N PHE A 15 -8.61 19.30 22.01
CA PHE A 15 -7.22 19.60 21.66
C PHE A 15 -6.30 18.51 22.19
N CYS A 16 -5.26 18.17 21.43
CA CYS A 16 -4.31 17.12 21.76
C CYS A 16 -3.43 17.54 22.96
N PRO A 17 -3.30 16.70 24.01
CA PRO A 17 -2.50 17.05 25.18
C PRO A 17 -0.99 17.13 24.92
N ASP A 18 -0.51 16.59 23.79
CA ASP A 18 0.93 16.46 23.52
C ASP A 18 1.45 17.52 22.52
N CYS A 19 0.58 18.06 21.66
CA CYS A 19 0.95 19.07 20.66
C CYS A 19 0.00 20.29 20.58
N GLY A 20 -1.06 20.35 21.40
CA GLY A 20 -2.00 21.47 21.47
C GLY A 20 -2.93 21.68 20.27
N LYS A 21 -2.76 20.91 19.18
CA LYS A 21 -3.56 20.99 17.95
C LYS A 21 -4.98 20.42 18.14
N PRO A 22 -6.01 20.89 17.42
CA PRO A 22 -7.36 20.35 17.53
C PRO A 22 -7.43 18.86 17.16
N MET A 23 -8.41 18.15 17.70
CA MET A 23 -8.62 16.71 17.47
C MET A 23 -9.87 16.46 16.63
N THR A 24 -9.77 15.54 15.66
CA THR A 24 -10.87 15.12 14.77
C THR A 24 -11.57 13.88 15.33
N ASP A 25 -12.88 13.76 15.10
CA ASP A 25 -13.65 12.61 15.59
C ASP A 25 -13.25 11.31 14.87
N PHE A 26 -12.96 10.25 15.64
CA PHE A 26 -12.47 8.98 15.10
C PHE A 26 -13.66 8.13 14.61
N VAL A 27 -14.06 8.35 13.36
CA VAL A 27 -14.98 7.46 12.64
C VAL A 27 -14.23 6.18 12.26
N GLY A 28 -14.80 5.01 12.58
CA GLY A 28 -14.15 3.72 12.34
C GLY A 28 -14.38 3.18 10.92
N ASP A 29 -13.28 2.86 10.25
CA ASP A 29 -13.14 1.90 9.14
C ASP A 29 -14.26 1.84 8.07
N VAL A 30 -14.46 2.92 7.32
CA VAL A 30 -14.93 2.87 5.92
C VAL A 30 -14.14 3.88 5.08
N ALA A 31 -13.86 3.55 3.82
CA ALA A 31 -13.18 4.44 2.87
C ALA A 31 -14.13 5.51 2.28
N MET A 32 -13.53 6.57 1.72
CA MET A 32 -14.15 7.68 0.98
C MET A 32 -15.20 8.52 1.72
N LEU A 33 -14.85 9.79 1.98
CA LEU A 33 -15.62 10.93 1.49
C LEU A 33 -14.65 12.07 1.17
N ALA A 34 -14.35 12.24 -0.11
CA ALA A 34 -13.96 13.53 -0.67
C ALA A 34 -15.22 14.17 -1.30
N GLU A 35 -15.22 15.50 -1.39
CA GLU A 35 -16.14 16.29 -2.23
C GLU A 35 -17.65 16.10 -2.02
N GLU A 36 -18.23 16.90 -1.12
CA GLU A 36 -19.58 17.45 -1.36
C GLU A 36 -19.43 18.81 -2.07
N ASN A 37 -19.75 18.89 -3.37
CA ASN A 37 -20.40 20.07 -3.95
C ASN A 37 -20.92 19.87 -5.40
N VAL A 38 -22.19 20.27 -5.58
CA VAL A 38 -22.74 20.96 -6.77
C VAL A 38 -23.30 20.13 -7.98
N ILE A 39 -24.58 20.43 -8.26
CA ILE A 39 -25.53 20.11 -9.36
C ILE A 39 -26.24 18.73 -9.42
N ASP A 40 -27.57 18.76 -9.29
CA ASP A 40 -28.55 17.73 -9.67
C ASP A 40 -28.64 17.50 -11.20
N ASN A 41 -29.19 16.34 -11.61
CA ASN A 41 -30.35 16.16 -12.51
C ASN A 41 -30.46 14.67 -12.90
N VAL A 42 -31.41 13.89 -12.37
CA VAL A 42 -32.81 13.80 -12.85
C VAL A 42 -32.93 13.17 -14.27
N THR A 43 -33.00 11.83 -14.34
CA THR A 43 -34.21 11.08 -14.77
C THR A 43 -34.00 9.56 -14.73
N ASP A 44 -35.07 8.81 -14.53
CA ASP A 44 -35.09 7.34 -14.66
C ASP A 44 -34.87 6.87 -16.11
N ASN A 45 -34.23 5.70 -16.29
CA ASN A 45 -34.82 4.61 -17.09
C ASN A 45 -34.08 3.26 -16.97
N ASN A 46 -34.76 2.28 -16.35
CA ASN A 46 -35.09 0.98 -16.95
C ASN A 46 -34.04 0.26 -17.85
N TYR A 47 -33.49 -0.85 -17.34
CA TYR A 47 -33.24 -2.02 -18.19
C TYR A 47 -34.02 -3.24 -17.69
N GLN A 48 -34.66 -3.95 -18.63
CA GLN A 48 -35.59 -5.04 -18.37
C GLN A 48 -34.90 -6.34 -17.98
N ILE A 49 -35.55 -7.13 -17.12
CA ILE A 49 -35.27 -8.57 -16.99
C ILE A 49 -36.23 -9.33 -17.89
N ALA A 50 -35.72 -9.90 -18.98
CA ALA A 50 -36.41 -10.91 -19.78
C ALA A 50 -35.54 -12.18 -19.85
N GLY A 51 -36.08 -13.39 -19.81
CA GLY A 51 -37.48 -13.80 -19.69
C GLY A 51 -37.77 -14.99 -20.61
N TYR A 52 -38.26 -16.11 -20.07
CA TYR A 52 -38.75 -17.24 -20.87
C TYR A 52 -39.71 -18.12 -20.05
N SER A 53 -40.84 -18.53 -20.63
CA SER A 53 -41.88 -19.26 -19.91
C SER A 53 -42.82 -20.08 -20.82
N GLY A 54 -42.92 -21.39 -20.57
CA GLY A 54 -43.99 -22.28 -21.05
C GLY A 54 -43.98 -22.68 -22.55
N PRO A 55 -45.02 -23.42 -23.02
CA PRO A 55 -46.20 -23.91 -22.28
C PRO A 55 -46.66 -25.38 -22.56
N HIS A 56 -47.33 -26.01 -21.56
CA HIS A 56 -48.57 -26.85 -21.64
C HIS A 56 -48.59 -28.16 -22.52
N GLU A 57 -49.48 -29.17 -22.38
CA GLU A 57 -50.73 -29.38 -21.61
C GLU A 57 -51.12 -30.90 -21.43
N ASN A 58 -52.31 -31.17 -20.84
CA ASN A 58 -53.05 -32.45 -20.57
C ASN A 58 -52.62 -33.27 -19.32
N GLU A 59 -53.48 -33.59 -18.32
CA GLU A 59 -54.73 -34.42 -18.22
C GLU A 59 -54.46 -35.94 -18.34
N SER A 60 -55.03 -36.87 -17.55
CA SER A 60 -55.99 -36.90 -16.41
C SER A 60 -55.80 -38.26 -15.64
N VAL A 61 -56.53 -38.78 -14.63
CA VAL A 61 -57.88 -38.61 -14.03
C VAL A 61 -57.80 -38.97 -12.51
N GLU A 62 -58.85 -38.71 -11.71
CA GLU A 62 -58.99 -39.12 -10.29
C GLU A 62 -59.40 -40.58 -10.06
N SER A 63 -59.05 -41.18 -8.90
CA SER A 63 -60.01 -41.91 -8.01
C SER A 63 -59.39 -42.43 -6.70
N MET A 64 -60.22 -42.53 -5.66
CA MET A 64 -59.99 -43.03 -4.29
C MET A 64 -60.91 -44.25 -4.03
N PRO A 65 -60.93 -44.91 -2.84
CA PRO A 65 -59.86 -45.25 -1.86
C PRO A 65 -59.90 -46.75 -1.45
N GLY A 66 -59.15 -47.14 -0.40
CA GLY A 66 -59.66 -48.12 0.59
C GLY A 66 -58.83 -49.39 0.83
N ASP A 67 -58.41 -49.57 2.08
CA ASP A 67 -58.13 -50.78 2.88
C ASP A 67 -58.05 -52.15 2.16
N THR A 68 -57.09 -53.03 2.47
CA THR A 68 -56.91 -53.63 3.81
C THR A 68 -55.57 -54.35 4.02
N ASN A 69 -55.21 -54.48 5.31
CA ASN A 69 -54.36 -55.51 5.95
C ASN A 69 -52.84 -55.53 5.69
N LEU A 70 -52.12 -55.70 6.80
CA LEU A 70 -50.75 -56.20 6.84
C LEU A 70 -50.72 -57.66 6.38
N ASP A 71 -49.59 -58.10 5.83
CA ASP A 71 -48.97 -59.32 6.36
C ASP A 71 -47.42 -59.26 6.29
N PHE A 72 -46.77 -60.17 7.02
CA PHE A 72 -45.41 -60.01 7.53
C PHE A 72 -44.34 -60.80 6.73
N VAL A 73 -43.28 -60.10 6.28
CA VAL A 73 -42.03 -60.73 5.78
C VAL A 73 -40.82 -59.98 6.35
N THR A 74 -39.90 -60.70 6.98
CA THR A 74 -38.69 -60.13 7.60
C THR A 74 -37.54 -59.93 6.60
N PRO A 75 -36.80 -58.80 6.65
CA PRO A 75 -35.53 -58.67 5.95
C PRO A 75 -34.43 -59.50 6.62
N GLU A 76 -33.51 -60.05 5.82
CA GLU A 76 -32.41 -60.90 6.28
C GLU A 76 -31.24 -60.11 6.90
N ASN A 77 -30.51 -60.73 7.83
CA ASN A 77 -29.58 -60.05 8.74
C ASN A 77 -28.19 -59.78 8.12
N VAL A 78 -28.02 -58.63 7.46
CA VAL A 78 -26.70 -58.11 7.06
C VAL A 78 -25.99 -57.47 8.26
N GLN A 79 -25.00 -58.16 8.82
CA GLN A 79 -24.24 -57.64 9.97
C GLN A 79 -23.29 -56.48 9.56
N PRO A 80 -23.32 -55.33 10.26
CA PRO A 80 -22.36 -54.24 10.05
C PRO A 80 -20.96 -54.61 10.60
N PRO A 81 -19.87 -54.02 10.05
CA PRO A 81 -18.50 -54.39 10.42
C PRO A 81 -18.18 -54.13 11.90
N LEU A 82 -17.54 -55.12 12.54
CA LEU A 82 -17.25 -55.12 13.97
C LEU A 82 -16.35 -53.93 14.39
N LYS A 83 -16.93 -52.99 15.14
CA LYS A 83 -16.25 -51.82 15.70
C LYS A 83 -15.22 -52.27 16.75
N LYS A 84 -13.95 -52.46 16.32
CA LYS A 84 -12.87 -53.03 17.14
C LYS A 84 -12.63 -52.19 18.40
N LYS A 85 -13.08 -52.73 19.55
CA LYS A 85 -13.00 -52.09 20.87
C LYS A 85 -11.53 -51.92 21.31
N MET A 86 -10.93 -50.78 20.97
CA MET A 86 -9.55 -50.46 21.34
C MET A 86 -9.36 -50.48 22.86
N ASN A 87 -8.25 -51.07 23.31
CA ASN A 87 -7.88 -51.08 24.73
C ASN A 87 -7.61 -49.63 25.18
N LYS A 88 -8.16 -49.23 26.33
CA LYS A 88 -7.97 -47.88 26.91
C LYS A 88 -6.48 -47.48 26.99
N LYS A 89 -5.57 -48.44 27.25
CA LYS A 89 -4.11 -48.19 27.24
C LYS A 89 -3.57 -47.74 25.88
N VAL A 90 -4.10 -48.30 24.77
CA VAL A 90 -3.70 -47.93 23.40
C VAL A 90 -4.21 -46.53 23.05
N ILE A 91 -5.42 -46.17 23.49
CA ILE A 91 -5.98 -44.82 23.30
C ILE A 91 -5.12 -43.77 24.02
N VAL A 92 -4.69 -44.04 25.25
CA VAL A 92 -3.78 -43.15 26.01
C VAL A 92 -2.42 -42.99 25.32
N ILE A 93 -1.84 -44.08 24.80
CA ILE A 93 -0.55 -44.03 24.07
C ILE A 93 -0.68 -43.18 22.79
N ILE A 94 -1.75 -43.35 22.01
CA ILE A 94 -1.98 -42.56 20.79
C ILE A 94 -2.17 -41.08 21.13
N ALA A 95 -2.92 -40.75 22.18
CA ALA A 95 -3.09 -39.37 22.64
C ALA A 95 -1.76 -38.73 23.07
N ALA A 96 -0.91 -39.46 23.79
CA ALA A 96 0.42 -38.97 24.19
C ALA A 96 1.35 -38.72 22.99
N ILE A 97 1.33 -39.59 21.98
CA ILE A 97 2.11 -39.41 20.74
C ILE A 97 1.64 -38.16 19.97
N ILE A 98 0.33 -37.94 19.87
CA ILE A 98 -0.23 -36.74 19.22
C ILE A 98 0.20 -35.46 19.95
N VAL A 99 0.14 -35.43 21.28
CA VAL A 99 0.59 -34.28 22.08
C VAL A 99 2.09 -34.01 21.88
N LEU A 100 2.93 -35.05 21.86
CA LEU A 100 4.37 -34.89 21.59
C LEU A 100 4.65 -34.38 20.17
N ALA A 101 3.89 -34.84 19.16
CA ALA A 101 4.01 -34.35 17.79
C ALA A 101 3.60 -32.86 17.65
N ILE A 102 2.58 -32.42 18.38
CA ILE A 102 2.17 -31.02 18.45
C ILE A 102 3.25 -30.16 19.13
N ILE A 103 3.86 -30.63 20.21
CA ILE A 103 4.94 -29.90 20.89
C ILE A 103 6.19 -29.81 20.00
N ALA A 104 6.51 -30.87 19.25
CA ALA A 104 7.66 -30.91 18.35
C ALA A 104 7.51 -30.01 17.09
N SER A 105 6.28 -29.71 16.65
CA SER A 105 6.06 -28.85 15.49
C SER A 105 6.12 -27.35 15.81
N ILE A 106 5.89 -26.95 17.06
CA ILE A 106 5.99 -25.54 17.52
C ILE A 106 7.32 -24.87 17.12
N PRO A 107 8.52 -25.40 17.45
CA PRO A 107 9.78 -24.76 17.08
C PRO A 107 9.99 -24.69 15.55
N ILE A 108 9.49 -25.67 14.80
CA ILE A 108 9.55 -25.68 13.33
C ILE A 108 8.68 -24.54 12.76
N VAL A 109 7.45 -24.38 13.26
CA VAL A 109 6.55 -23.29 12.85
C VAL A 109 7.10 -21.91 13.24
N ILE A 110 7.76 -21.78 14.40
CA ILE A 110 8.43 -20.54 14.81
C ILE A 110 9.60 -20.21 13.86
N HIS A 111 10.46 -21.19 13.55
CA HIS A 111 11.62 -20.97 12.69
C HIS A 111 11.24 -20.66 11.24
N LEU A 112 10.18 -21.29 10.71
CA LEU A 112 9.62 -20.95 9.41
C LEU A 112 9.06 -19.52 9.38
N LYS A 113 8.38 -19.08 10.45
CA LYS A 113 7.90 -17.69 10.56
C LYS A 113 9.02 -16.67 10.66
N ASP A 114 10.08 -16.96 11.42
CA ASP A 114 11.28 -16.11 11.49
C ASP A 114 11.98 -15.99 10.12
N LYS A 115 12.16 -17.10 9.39
CA LYS A 115 12.70 -17.04 8.01
C LYS A 115 11.79 -16.26 7.08
N GLN A 116 10.47 -16.45 7.14
CA GLN A 116 9.52 -15.70 6.32
C GLN A 116 9.57 -14.20 6.63
N GLN A 117 9.51 -13.80 7.90
CA GLN A 117 9.55 -12.40 8.31
C GLN A 117 10.85 -11.70 7.86
N LYS A 118 12.00 -12.38 7.93
CA LYS A 118 13.28 -11.85 7.43
C LYS A 118 13.30 -11.70 5.92
N ALA A 119 12.81 -12.70 5.17
CA ALA A 119 12.72 -12.63 3.71
C ALA A 119 11.76 -11.51 3.25
N GLU A 120 10.61 -11.37 3.91
CA GLU A 120 9.64 -10.29 3.66
C GLU A 120 10.21 -8.91 4.02
N TYR A 121 10.97 -8.80 5.11
CA TYR A 121 11.67 -7.56 5.47
C TYR A 121 12.71 -7.17 4.41
N VAL A 122 13.54 -8.11 3.94
CA VAL A 122 14.53 -7.86 2.88
C VAL A 122 13.85 -7.49 1.56
N ALA A 123 12.75 -8.15 1.20
CA ALA A 123 11.98 -7.81 0.00
C ALA A 123 11.40 -6.40 0.06
N ASN A 124 10.80 -6.00 1.19
CA ASN A 124 10.31 -4.63 1.41
C ASN A 124 11.44 -3.60 1.43
N LEU A 125 12.63 -3.95 1.91
CA LEU A 125 13.79 -3.06 1.95
C LEU A 125 14.37 -2.82 0.55
N ASN A 126 14.46 -3.85 -0.29
CA ASN A 126 14.84 -3.69 -1.70
C ASN A 126 13.79 -2.86 -2.45
N ALA A 127 12.49 -3.14 -2.26
CA ALA A 127 11.42 -2.38 -2.91
C ALA A 127 11.41 -0.90 -2.49
N PHE A 128 11.60 -0.61 -1.19
CA PHE A 128 11.81 0.75 -0.68
C PHE A 128 12.95 1.47 -1.43
N VAL A 129 14.14 0.85 -1.49
CA VAL A 129 15.33 1.45 -2.10
C VAL A 129 15.14 1.70 -3.60
N THR A 130 14.62 0.73 -4.34
CA THR A 130 14.39 0.87 -5.79
C THR A 130 13.32 1.91 -6.10
N THR A 131 12.18 1.92 -5.37
CA THR A 131 11.13 2.91 -5.62
C THR A 131 11.56 4.32 -5.21
N ALA A 132 12.29 4.48 -4.12
CA ALA A 132 12.84 5.78 -3.72
C ALA A 132 13.88 6.30 -4.71
N LEU A 133 14.76 5.44 -5.25
CA LEU A 133 15.67 5.83 -6.34
C LEU A 133 14.89 6.32 -7.58
N GLN A 134 13.84 5.60 -7.98
CA GLN A 134 13.01 6.02 -9.11
C GLN A 134 12.42 7.42 -8.90
N GLY A 135 11.86 7.70 -7.72
CA GLY A 135 11.32 9.04 -7.42
C GLY A 135 12.39 10.11 -7.26
N ALA A 136 13.63 9.73 -6.91
CA ALA A 136 14.76 10.65 -6.90
C ALA A 136 15.17 11.05 -8.32
N THR A 137 15.22 10.13 -9.29
CA THR A 137 15.54 10.48 -10.69
C THR A 137 14.50 11.42 -11.31
N GLU A 138 13.20 11.17 -11.13
CA GLU A 138 12.14 12.07 -11.61
C GLU A 138 12.26 13.48 -10.99
N ALA A 139 12.72 13.57 -9.73
CA ALA A 139 12.99 14.83 -9.04
C ALA A 139 14.32 15.48 -9.46
N GLU A 140 15.34 14.70 -9.80
CA GLU A 140 16.62 15.18 -10.35
C GLU A 140 16.39 15.86 -11.70
N ASP A 141 15.67 15.21 -12.61
CA ASP A 141 15.30 15.74 -13.92
C ASP A 141 14.47 17.03 -13.79
N LEU A 142 13.45 17.06 -12.93
CA LEU A 142 12.66 18.27 -12.67
C LEU A 142 13.48 19.39 -12.00
N CYS A 143 14.38 19.07 -11.07
CA CYS A 143 15.30 20.07 -10.49
C CYS A 143 16.30 20.59 -11.52
N ASN A 144 16.76 19.75 -12.46
CA ASN A 144 17.65 20.15 -13.54
C ASN A 144 16.96 21.11 -14.50
N LEU A 145 15.75 20.76 -14.98
CA LEU A 145 14.93 21.66 -15.81
C LEU A 145 14.61 22.98 -15.09
N THR A 146 14.28 22.93 -13.80
CA THR A 146 14.02 24.13 -12.98
C THR A 146 15.27 25.01 -12.83
N LYS A 147 16.46 24.42 -12.68
CA LYS A 147 17.73 25.17 -12.71
C LYS A 147 17.95 25.85 -14.07
N SER A 148 17.68 25.18 -15.18
CA SER A 148 17.85 25.76 -16.53
C SER A 148 16.88 26.92 -16.77
N VAL A 149 15.56 26.72 -16.58
CA VAL A 149 14.55 27.78 -16.77
C VAL A 149 14.84 29.01 -15.90
N TRP A 150 15.27 28.80 -14.65
CA TRP A 150 15.62 29.89 -13.73
C TRP A 150 16.93 30.60 -14.12
N HIS A 151 17.91 29.88 -14.65
CA HIS A 151 19.13 30.45 -15.21
C HIS A 151 18.81 31.32 -16.45
N ASP A 152 18.07 30.77 -17.40
CA ASP A 152 17.89 31.38 -18.72
C ASP A 152 17.01 32.63 -18.64
N ALA A 153 16.01 32.63 -17.74
CA ALA A 153 15.21 33.81 -17.42
C ALA A 153 15.97 34.90 -16.63
N ILE A 154 17.20 34.64 -16.17
CA ILE A 154 18.10 35.63 -15.53
C ILE A 154 19.17 36.13 -16.51
N TYR A 155 19.60 35.30 -17.48
CA TYR A 155 20.76 35.56 -18.33
C TYR A 155 20.49 35.69 -19.84
N GLU A 156 19.23 35.49 -20.29
CA GLU A 156 18.81 35.57 -21.70
C GLU A 156 19.51 34.53 -22.63
N ASP A 157 19.79 33.33 -22.10
CA ASP A 157 20.63 32.27 -22.74
C ASP A 157 19.87 30.96 -23.02
N SER A 158 18.59 31.06 -23.40
CA SER A 158 17.64 29.94 -23.54
C SER A 158 17.90 28.99 -24.73
N ASP A 159 17.55 27.72 -24.59
CA ASP A 159 17.65 26.68 -25.63
C ASP A 159 16.30 26.04 -26.02
N GLU A 160 16.31 25.01 -26.87
CA GLU A 160 15.10 24.31 -27.36
C GLU A 160 14.27 23.62 -26.25
N GLU A 161 14.83 23.42 -25.05
CA GLU A 161 14.12 22.85 -23.89
C GLU A 161 13.50 23.94 -23.01
N THR A 162 14.15 25.09 -22.86
CA THR A 162 13.70 26.19 -21.99
C THR A 162 12.90 27.28 -22.69
N GLU A 163 13.06 27.50 -24.00
CA GLU A 163 12.45 28.59 -24.78
C GLU A 163 10.94 28.76 -24.49
N LYS A 164 10.17 27.67 -24.47
CA LYS A 164 8.71 27.69 -24.24
C LYS A 164 8.25 28.24 -22.87
N TYR A 165 9.16 28.38 -21.91
CA TYR A 165 8.86 28.93 -20.58
C TYR A 165 9.33 30.38 -20.41
N VAL A 166 10.32 30.81 -21.21
CA VAL A 166 11.04 32.08 -21.05
C VAL A 166 10.84 33.08 -22.20
N GLU A 167 10.35 32.65 -23.37
CA GLU A 167 10.11 33.54 -24.51
C GLU A 167 9.17 34.71 -24.13
N GLY A 168 9.68 35.94 -24.21
CA GLY A 168 8.91 37.16 -23.94
C GLY A 168 8.64 37.47 -22.47
N VAL A 169 9.27 36.76 -21.53
CA VAL A 169 9.14 36.97 -20.08
C VAL A 169 10.19 37.96 -19.57
N GLU A 170 9.79 38.92 -18.72
CA GLU A 170 10.69 39.90 -18.08
C GLU A 170 11.08 39.55 -16.61
N ASP A 171 10.44 38.55 -15.99
CA ASP A 171 10.67 38.16 -14.60
C ASP A 171 10.78 36.62 -14.46
N PHE A 172 11.87 36.14 -13.86
CA PHE A 172 12.10 34.71 -13.61
C PHE A 172 10.97 34.03 -12.82
N ASN A 173 10.20 34.77 -12.01
CA ASN A 173 9.06 34.22 -11.28
C ASN A 173 7.91 33.84 -12.23
N GLU A 174 7.75 34.55 -13.36
CA GLU A 174 6.78 34.22 -14.40
C GLU A 174 7.26 33.04 -15.26
N ALA A 175 8.57 32.93 -15.53
CA ALA A 175 9.15 31.76 -16.19
C ALA A 175 9.00 30.46 -15.38
N LEU A 176 9.25 30.52 -14.06
CA LEU A 176 8.97 29.41 -13.14
C LEU A 176 7.47 29.09 -13.07
N LEU A 177 6.60 30.09 -13.09
CA LEU A 177 5.16 29.87 -13.13
C LEU A 177 4.74 29.16 -14.43
N ASN A 178 5.31 29.53 -15.58
CA ASN A 178 5.08 28.86 -16.85
C ASN A 178 5.54 27.39 -16.81
N LEU A 179 6.71 27.12 -16.21
CA LEU A 179 7.22 25.76 -16.02
C LEU A 179 6.25 24.89 -15.20
N TYR A 180 5.79 25.38 -14.03
CA TYR A 180 4.93 24.59 -13.14
C TYR A 180 3.43 24.60 -13.51
N LEU A 181 3.04 25.35 -14.56
CA LEU A 181 1.71 25.26 -15.18
C LEU A 181 1.67 24.39 -16.46
N ASP A 182 2.81 23.88 -16.93
CA ASP A 182 2.90 23.00 -18.09
C ASP A 182 2.40 21.58 -17.76
N ASP A 183 1.59 21.00 -18.67
CA ASP A 183 0.98 19.68 -18.49
C ASP A 183 2.02 18.58 -18.19
N SER A 184 3.23 18.66 -18.76
CA SER A 184 4.30 17.68 -18.49
C SER A 184 4.89 17.82 -17.09
N THR A 185 5.07 19.04 -16.60
CA THR A 185 5.53 19.28 -15.22
C THR A 185 4.49 18.84 -14.21
N ILE A 186 3.21 19.07 -14.49
CA ILE A 186 2.09 18.61 -13.67
C ILE A 186 2.03 17.07 -13.63
N GLU A 187 2.29 16.39 -14.76
CA GLU A 187 2.42 14.92 -14.79
C GLU A 187 3.62 14.43 -13.96
N THR A 188 4.81 15.01 -14.11
CA THR A 188 6.00 14.65 -13.33
C THR A 188 5.80 14.88 -11.83
N VAL A 189 5.21 16.02 -11.41
CA VAL A 189 4.88 16.28 -10.00
C VAL A 189 3.91 15.22 -9.45
N SER A 190 2.88 14.85 -10.23
CA SER A 190 1.95 13.78 -9.87
C SER A 190 2.66 12.42 -9.72
N VAL A 191 3.60 12.09 -10.63
CA VAL A 191 4.44 10.88 -10.54
C VAL A 191 5.32 10.88 -9.29
N ILE A 192 5.92 12.02 -8.93
CA ILE A 192 6.74 12.19 -7.72
C ILE A 192 5.87 12.02 -6.46
N GLU A 193 4.70 12.66 -6.38
CA GLU A 193 3.79 12.45 -5.24
C GLU A 193 3.39 10.98 -5.08
N ASP A 194 3.00 10.32 -6.18
CA ASP A 194 2.60 8.93 -6.17
C ASP A 194 3.76 7.97 -5.93
N ASN A 195 5.00 8.41 -6.15
CA ASN A 195 6.20 7.75 -5.68
C ASN A 195 6.35 7.92 -4.16
N GLN A 196 6.25 9.14 -3.61
CA GLN A 196 6.32 9.40 -2.16
C GLN A 196 5.32 8.54 -1.38
N LYS A 197 4.08 8.42 -1.86
CA LYS A 197 3.02 7.58 -1.27
C LYS A 197 3.45 6.11 -1.17
N LYS A 198 4.06 5.55 -2.23
CA LYS A 198 4.58 4.16 -2.29
C LYS A 198 5.80 3.96 -1.38
N VAL A 199 6.72 4.93 -1.35
CA VAL A 199 7.89 4.91 -0.47
C VAL A 199 7.48 4.95 1.00
N GLU A 200 6.50 5.79 1.37
CA GLU A 200 5.97 5.84 2.74
C GLU A 200 5.28 4.52 3.12
N GLU A 201 4.61 3.83 2.18
CA GLU A 201 4.09 2.48 2.38
C GLU A 201 5.18 1.45 2.70
N TYR A 202 6.31 1.44 1.98
CA TYR A 202 7.41 0.54 2.33
C TYR A 202 8.06 0.93 3.66
N MET A 203 8.22 2.22 3.96
CA MET A 203 8.67 2.67 5.27
C MET A 203 7.71 2.30 6.41
N LYS A 204 6.40 2.17 6.16
CA LYS A 204 5.44 1.58 7.11
C LYS A 204 5.69 0.08 7.30
N LYS A 205 5.99 -0.67 6.24
CA LYS A 205 6.28 -2.12 6.27
C LYS A 205 7.62 -2.46 6.93
N LEU A 206 8.60 -1.55 6.87
CA LEU A 206 9.92 -1.69 7.51
C LEU A 206 9.93 -1.39 9.03
N LYS A 207 8.82 -0.91 9.62
CA LYS A 207 8.74 -0.65 11.07
C LYS A 207 8.87 -1.95 11.87
N ASN A 208 9.73 -1.93 12.89
CA ASN A 208 10.11 -3.06 13.74
C ASN A 208 11.02 -4.09 13.02
N PRO A 209 12.27 -3.71 12.67
CA PRO A 209 13.22 -4.62 12.03
C PRO A 209 13.49 -5.88 12.88
N PRO A 210 13.51 -7.08 12.28
CA PRO A 210 13.81 -8.31 12.99
C PRO A 210 15.32 -8.40 13.33
N GLY A 211 15.66 -8.76 14.57
CA GLY A 211 17.03 -9.16 14.96
C GLY A 211 18.16 -8.23 14.48
N GLU A 212 18.98 -8.73 13.56
CA GLU A 212 20.16 -8.03 13.03
C GLU A 212 19.85 -6.83 12.10
N TYR A 213 18.61 -6.70 11.63
CA TYR A 213 18.26 -5.75 10.57
C TYR A 213 18.13 -4.28 11.02
N ALA A 214 18.37 -3.99 12.31
CA ALA A 214 18.23 -2.66 12.89
C ALA A 214 19.09 -1.58 12.23
N GLN A 215 20.31 -1.93 11.77
CA GLN A 215 21.19 -0.98 11.08
C GLN A 215 20.62 -0.51 9.74
N TYR A 216 20.00 -1.40 8.97
CA TYR A 216 19.38 -1.05 7.68
C TYR A 216 18.12 -0.21 7.88
N TYR A 217 17.34 -0.45 8.95
CA TYR A 217 16.20 0.41 9.28
C TYR A 217 16.65 1.85 9.59
N SER A 218 17.72 2.02 10.37
CA SER A 218 18.26 3.34 10.68
C SER A 218 18.69 4.09 9.41
N LEU A 219 19.35 3.39 8.48
CA LEU A 219 19.82 3.97 7.23
C LEU A 219 18.66 4.21 6.23
N ALA A 220 17.63 3.37 6.24
CA ALA A 220 16.42 3.58 5.45
C ALA A 220 15.62 4.81 5.93
N VAL A 221 15.57 5.07 7.24
CA VAL A 221 14.99 6.31 7.79
C VAL A 221 15.79 7.55 7.37
N GLU A 222 17.13 7.47 7.36
CA GLU A 222 18.03 8.52 6.89
C GLU A 222 17.81 8.82 5.40
N PHE A 223 17.84 7.78 4.55
CA PHE A 223 17.59 7.88 3.11
C PHE A 223 16.19 8.42 2.80
N TYR A 224 15.14 7.91 3.47
CA TYR A 224 13.78 8.41 3.31
C TYR A 224 13.65 9.91 3.62
N GLY A 225 14.35 10.39 4.66
CA GLY A 225 14.36 11.81 5.01
C GLY A 225 14.98 12.70 3.93
N LYS A 226 16.11 12.27 3.34
CA LYS A 226 16.78 12.99 2.25
C LYS A 226 16.01 12.92 0.94
N TYR A 227 15.57 11.72 0.56
CA TYR A 227 14.67 11.50 -0.58
C TYR A 227 13.44 12.41 -0.51
N LYS A 228 12.77 12.52 0.65
CA LYS A 228 11.59 13.38 0.77
C LYS A 228 11.94 14.87 0.66
N ALA A 229 13.03 15.31 1.29
CA ALA A 229 13.48 16.70 1.16
C ALA A 229 13.85 17.08 -0.29
N PHE A 230 14.45 16.16 -1.04
CA PHE A 230 14.80 16.35 -2.45
C PHE A 230 13.56 16.39 -3.35
N THR A 231 12.66 15.40 -3.21
CA THR A 231 11.41 15.35 -3.99
C THR A 231 10.46 16.49 -3.63
N ASP A 232 10.41 16.95 -2.37
CA ASP A 232 9.66 18.15 -1.97
C ASP A 232 10.21 19.42 -2.64
N LEU A 233 11.54 19.58 -2.70
CA LEU A 233 12.20 20.72 -3.35
C LEU A 233 12.03 20.73 -4.88
N ALA A 234 11.84 19.56 -5.49
CA ALA A 234 11.50 19.44 -6.91
C ALA A 234 10.05 19.88 -7.20
N MET A 235 9.12 19.65 -6.26
CA MET A 235 7.70 20.02 -6.42
C MET A 235 7.39 21.46 -5.99
N ASP A 236 8.14 22.02 -5.04
CA ASP A 236 7.96 23.37 -4.49
C ASP A 236 9.32 24.11 -4.39
N PRO A 237 9.79 24.77 -5.48
CA PRO A 237 11.13 25.33 -5.55
C PRO A 237 11.27 26.66 -4.78
N GLU A 238 11.98 26.63 -3.64
CA GLU A 238 12.09 27.79 -2.74
C GLU A 238 13.50 28.43 -2.62
N GLY A 239 13.53 29.76 -2.79
CA GLY A 239 14.67 30.62 -2.44
C GLY A 239 15.11 31.55 -3.57
N SER A 240 16.42 31.65 -3.76
CA SER A 240 17.06 32.26 -4.93
C SER A 240 17.75 31.20 -5.78
N TYR A 241 17.94 31.44 -7.08
CA TYR A 241 18.63 30.56 -8.03
C TYR A 241 19.87 29.87 -7.45
N ASN A 242 20.79 30.63 -6.84
CA ASN A 242 22.01 30.08 -6.22
C ASN A 242 21.67 29.12 -5.07
N SER A 243 20.88 29.58 -4.10
CA SER A 243 20.49 28.78 -2.93
C SER A 243 19.60 27.57 -3.26
N TYR A 244 18.87 27.62 -4.37
CA TYR A 244 18.11 26.47 -4.90
C TYR A 244 19.09 25.46 -5.52
N THR A 245 19.98 25.92 -6.39
CA THR A 245 21.04 25.10 -7.01
C THR A 245 21.93 24.43 -5.97
N ASP A 246 22.36 25.15 -4.94
CA ASP A 246 23.16 24.62 -3.82
C ASP A 246 22.40 23.49 -3.09
N LYS A 247 21.14 23.73 -2.68
CA LYS A 247 20.29 22.70 -2.03
C LYS A 247 20.07 21.47 -2.91
N VAL A 248 19.81 21.67 -4.20
CA VAL A 248 19.59 20.58 -5.16
C VAL A 248 20.82 19.69 -5.23
N ASN A 249 22.00 20.28 -5.42
CA ASN A 249 23.25 19.54 -5.54
C ASN A 249 23.65 18.84 -4.23
N ASP A 250 23.43 19.48 -3.08
CA ASP A 250 23.65 18.89 -1.74
C ASP A 250 22.71 17.68 -1.52
N LEU A 251 21.41 17.84 -1.77
CA LEU A 251 20.40 16.80 -1.53
C LEU A 251 20.53 15.62 -2.49
N ASP A 252 20.81 15.88 -3.77
CA ASP A 252 21.12 14.85 -4.77
C ASP A 252 22.33 14.00 -4.32
N SER A 253 23.43 14.66 -3.95
CA SER A 253 24.65 13.99 -3.45
C SER A 253 24.37 13.12 -2.21
N GLU A 254 23.61 13.64 -1.24
CA GLU A 254 23.22 12.90 -0.04
C GLU A 254 22.28 11.72 -0.35
N VAL A 255 21.37 11.87 -1.31
CA VAL A 255 20.48 10.80 -1.79
C VAL A 255 21.29 9.71 -2.49
N ALA A 256 22.23 10.07 -3.36
CA ALA A 256 23.12 9.12 -4.04
C ALA A 256 24.02 8.35 -3.07
N GLU A 257 24.70 9.03 -2.13
CA GLU A 257 25.54 8.37 -1.12
C GLU A 257 24.74 7.39 -0.25
N LEU A 258 23.53 7.77 0.18
CA LEU A 258 22.68 6.92 1.01
C LEU A 258 22.09 5.74 0.21
N TYR A 259 21.79 5.93 -1.07
CA TYR A 259 21.41 4.85 -1.99
C TYR A 259 22.55 3.83 -2.15
N GLU A 260 23.77 4.27 -2.50
CA GLU A 260 24.92 3.35 -2.67
C GLU A 260 25.22 2.58 -1.39
N LYS A 261 25.19 3.26 -0.24
CA LYS A 261 25.42 2.70 1.09
C LYS A 261 24.33 1.69 1.48
N LEU A 262 23.06 1.91 1.11
CA LEU A 262 22.00 0.91 1.28
C LEU A 262 22.21 -0.29 0.34
N ASN A 263 22.38 -0.03 -0.95
CA ASN A 263 22.50 -1.05 -2.00
C ASN A 263 23.70 -2.00 -1.75
N THR A 264 24.83 -1.46 -1.29
CA THR A 264 26.03 -2.26 -0.93
C THR A 264 25.90 -3.00 0.41
N MET A 265 25.05 -2.54 1.33
CA MET A 265 24.85 -3.17 2.64
C MET A 265 23.74 -4.22 2.66
N ILE A 266 22.72 -4.11 1.79
CA ILE A 266 21.56 -5.02 1.77
C ILE A 266 22.02 -6.46 1.52
N PRO A 267 21.69 -7.42 2.41
CA PRO A 267 22.04 -8.81 2.19
C PRO A 267 21.24 -9.39 1.02
N THR A 268 21.94 -9.90 0.02
CA THR A 268 21.32 -10.67 -1.07
C THR A 268 20.58 -11.87 -0.50
N ILE A 269 19.37 -12.15 -1.02
CA ILE A 269 18.62 -13.35 -0.65
C ILE A 269 19.35 -14.57 -1.23
N SER A 270 20.14 -15.25 -0.41
CA SER A 270 20.77 -16.53 -0.77
C SER A 270 19.71 -17.62 -0.93
N GLU A 271 19.69 -18.28 -2.09
CA GLU A 271 18.78 -19.37 -2.45
C GLU A 271 18.87 -20.58 -1.48
#